data_AF-A0A0Q9R982-F1
#
_entry.id   AF-A0A0Q9R982-F1
#
_cell.length_a   1.000
_cell.length_b   1.000
_cell.length_c   1.000
_cell.angle_alpha   90.00
_cell.angle_beta   90.00
_cell.angle_gamma   90.00
#
_symmetry.space_group_name_H-M   'P 1'
#
loop_
_entity.id
_entity.type
_entity.pdbx_description
1 polymer ?
#
loop_
_entity_poly.entity_id
_entity_poly.type
_entity_poly.pdbx_seq_one_letter_code
_entity_poly.pdbx_strand_id
1 'polypeptide(L)'
;MRDRTREVGVFAAGLVAGVVLALLLPIVISKISGLVPDSDDPLDYVTVVDPTAPISPRLSAVAKRLDLSTDVDWRATLLERSTVVSRRSTLTPAALKALEKSVTVPDAEQFELLGVVSNLDSPKSVRTNGAFYMVALSRQAPAETWLREDHRIFADDAMEKTRVTYQAGALIFYYAPVGTADYSQAIRRYVGEVVRCPRDTSACPE
;
A
#
# COMPACT_ATOMS: atom_id res chain seq x y z
N MET A 1 -48.98 -28.82 -38.51
CA MET A 1 -48.44 -27.48 -38.16
C MET A 1 -48.91 -27.08 -36.77
N ARG A 2 -48.23 -27.55 -35.73
CA ARG A 2 -48.44 -27.16 -34.31
C ARG A 2 -47.26 -27.81 -33.58
N ASP A 3 -46.19 -27.06 -33.34
CA ASP A 3 -45.19 -27.35 -32.29
C ASP A 3 -43.99 -26.37 -32.29
N ARG A 4 -43.82 -25.51 -33.31
CA ARG A 4 -42.75 -24.49 -33.30
C ARG A 4 -42.96 -23.36 -32.29
N THR A 5 -44.18 -23.09 -31.84
CA THR A 5 -44.47 -22.01 -30.88
C THR A 5 -44.12 -22.38 -29.43
N ARG A 6 -44.02 -23.68 -29.11
CA ARG A 6 -43.73 -24.14 -27.75
C ARG A 6 -42.23 -24.03 -27.41
N GLU A 7 -41.36 -24.29 -28.39
CA GLU A 7 -39.91 -24.18 -28.22
C GLU A 7 -39.47 -22.73 -28.04
N VAL A 8 -40.01 -21.79 -28.83
CA VAL A 8 -39.65 -20.36 -28.74
C VAL A 8 -40.03 -19.76 -27.38
N GLY A 9 -41.15 -20.19 -26.79
CA GLY A 9 -41.58 -19.75 -25.46
C GLY A 9 -40.64 -20.19 -24.33
N VAL A 10 -40.04 -21.37 -24.44
CA VAL A 10 -39.09 -21.90 -23.45
C VAL A 10 -37.74 -21.19 -23.54
N PHE A 11 -37.26 -20.90 -24.76
CA PHE A 11 -36.03 -20.11 -24.95
C PHE A 11 -36.21 -18.66 -24.50
N ALA A 12 -37.35 -18.03 -24.79
CA ALA A 12 -37.63 -16.67 -24.35
C ALA A 12 -37.76 -16.58 -22.81
N ALA A 13 -38.45 -17.54 -22.17
CA ALA A 13 -38.57 -17.59 -20.72
C ALA A 13 -37.23 -17.86 -20.03
N GLY A 14 -36.40 -18.76 -20.59
CA GLY A 14 -35.04 -19.02 -20.09
C GLY A 14 -34.11 -17.83 -20.23
N LEU A 15 -34.21 -17.08 -21.32
CA LEU A 15 -33.38 -15.90 -21.57
C LEU A 15 -33.81 -14.70 -20.71
N VAL A 16 -35.12 -14.50 -20.51
CA VAL A 16 -35.63 -13.48 -19.56
C VAL A 16 -35.23 -13.83 -18.12
N ALA A 17 -35.37 -15.10 -17.71
CA ALA A 17 -34.92 -15.54 -16.39
C ALA A 17 -33.41 -15.36 -16.21
N GLY A 18 -32.60 -15.68 -17.23
CA GLY A 18 -31.15 -15.48 -17.21
C GLY A 18 -30.74 -14.01 -17.13
N VAL A 19 -31.40 -13.12 -17.87
CA VAL A 19 -31.13 -11.67 -17.84
C VAL A 19 -31.54 -11.06 -16.50
N VAL A 20 -32.69 -11.45 -15.96
CA VAL A 20 -33.14 -10.99 -14.62
C VAL A 20 -32.20 -11.51 -13.53
N LEU A 21 -31.76 -12.77 -13.61
CA LEU A 21 -30.79 -13.33 -12.66
C LEU A 21 -29.43 -12.63 -12.77
N ALA A 22 -28.96 -12.33 -13.98
CA ALA A 22 -27.71 -11.58 -14.22
C ALA A 22 -27.78 -10.12 -13.74
N LEU A 23 -28.96 -9.47 -13.81
CA LEU A 23 -29.17 -8.12 -13.29
C LEU A 23 -29.31 -8.09 -11.76
N LEU A 24 -29.84 -9.15 -11.16
CA LEU A 24 -30.06 -9.24 -9.71
C LEU A 24 -28.87 -9.84 -8.95
N LEU A 25 -28.02 -10.65 -9.60
CA LEU A 25 -26.80 -11.23 -9.03
C LEU A 25 -25.86 -10.17 -8.41
N PRO A 26 -25.54 -9.05 -9.07
CA PRO A 26 -24.73 -7.97 -8.50
C PRO A 26 -25.36 -7.37 -7.23
N ILE A 27 -26.68 -7.21 -7.20
CA ILE A 27 -27.42 -6.61 -6.08
C ILE A 27 -27.44 -7.56 -4.88
N VAL A 28 -27.62 -8.87 -5.12
CA VAL A 28 -27.61 -9.88 -4.05
C VAL A 28 -26.20 -10.11 -3.51
N ILE A 29 -25.18 -10.13 -4.37
CA ILE A 29 -23.76 -10.18 -3.95
C ILE A 29 -23.41 -8.93 -3.12
N SER A 30 -23.87 -7.75 -3.52
CA SER A 30 -23.69 -6.51 -2.77
C SER A 30 -24.35 -6.56 -1.38
N LYS A 31 -25.57 -7.11 -1.26
CA LYS A 31 -26.28 -7.23 0.03
C LYS A 31 -25.71 -8.28 0.99
N ILE A 32 -25.11 -9.36 0.49
CA ILE A 32 -24.52 -10.41 1.33
C ILE A 32 -23.07 -10.07 1.71
N SER A 33 -22.36 -9.30 0.89
CA SER A 33 -20.92 -9.02 1.08
C SER A 33 -20.64 -7.70 1.82
N GLY A 34 -21.65 -6.92 2.21
CA GLY A 34 -21.43 -5.60 2.84
C GLY A 34 -20.70 -4.59 1.94
N LEU A 35 -20.56 -4.90 0.65
CA LEU A 35 -19.91 -4.07 -0.36
C LEU A 35 -20.97 -3.22 -1.06
N VAL A 36 -21.38 -2.17 -0.37
CA VAL A 36 -21.78 -0.94 -1.03
C VAL A 36 -20.65 0.05 -0.74
N PRO A 37 -19.80 0.43 -1.71
CA PRO A 37 -18.93 1.57 -1.50
C PRO A 37 -19.80 2.81 -1.64
N ASP A 38 -20.50 3.14 -0.56
CA ASP A 38 -21.06 4.48 -0.31
C ASP A 38 -20.33 5.09 0.88
N SER A 39 -19.05 4.76 1.04
CA SER A 39 -18.17 5.59 1.84
C SER A 39 -17.59 6.64 0.90
N ASP A 40 -18.10 7.87 0.98
CA ASP A 40 -17.35 9.09 0.63
C ASP A 40 -16.10 9.26 1.54
N ASP A 41 -15.54 8.16 2.05
CA ASP A 41 -14.31 8.16 2.83
C ASP A 41 -13.14 8.18 1.83
N PRO A 42 -12.44 9.31 1.69
CA PRO A 42 -11.32 9.42 0.75
C PRO A 42 -10.13 8.52 1.14
N LEU A 43 -10.20 7.79 2.25
CA LEU A 43 -9.15 6.89 2.74
C LEU A 43 -9.57 5.40 2.70
N ASP A 44 -10.63 5.04 1.99
CA ASP A 44 -11.10 3.65 1.86
C ASP A 44 -10.04 2.69 1.28
N TYR A 45 -9.11 3.21 0.48
CA TYR A 45 -7.99 2.49 -0.11
C TYR A 45 -6.81 2.25 0.87
N VAL A 46 -6.85 2.84 2.08
CA VAL A 46 -5.78 2.77 3.09
C VAL A 46 -6.17 1.81 4.22
N THR A 47 -5.32 0.83 4.49
CA THR A 47 -5.45 0.02 5.71
C THR A 47 -4.74 0.71 6.87
N VAL A 48 -5.51 1.33 7.76
CA VAL A 48 -4.98 1.93 9.00
C VAL A 48 -4.68 0.83 10.02
N VAL A 49 -3.39 0.66 10.37
CA VAL A 49 -2.95 -0.30 11.40
C VAL A 49 -3.03 0.31 12.78
N ASP A 50 -2.51 1.53 12.94
CA ASP A 50 -2.69 2.38 14.11
C ASP A 50 -2.60 3.84 13.65
N PRO A 51 -3.63 4.67 13.86
CA PRO A 51 -3.62 6.05 13.35
C PRO A 51 -2.65 6.97 14.10
N THR A 52 -2.22 6.60 15.31
CA THR A 52 -1.46 7.48 16.21
C THR A 52 -0.05 6.98 16.51
N ALA A 53 0.18 5.68 16.40
CA ALA A 53 1.48 5.07 16.62
C ALA A 53 2.14 4.65 15.28
N PRO A 54 3.47 4.75 15.17
CA PRO A 54 4.41 5.14 16.22
C PRO A 54 4.65 6.65 16.32
N ILE A 55 4.74 7.16 17.55
CA ILE A 55 4.96 8.60 17.84
C ILE A 55 6.40 9.03 17.53
N SER A 56 7.38 8.14 17.68
CA SER A 56 8.80 8.47 17.47
C SER A 56 9.62 7.25 17.05
N PRO A 57 9.37 6.72 15.83
CA PRO A 57 10.09 5.57 15.32
C PRO A 57 11.56 5.91 15.05
N ARG A 58 12.44 4.92 15.19
CA ARG A 58 13.81 5.00 14.70
C ARG A 58 13.84 4.42 13.29
N LEU A 59 13.98 5.26 12.26
CA LEU A 59 13.88 4.80 10.86
C LEU A 59 14.88 3.71 10.49
N SER A 60 16.10 3.76 11.02
CA SER A 60 17.07 2.66 10.88
C SER A 60 16.60 1.32 11.49
N ALA A 61 15.79 1.35 12.55
CA ALA A 61 15.19 0.15 13.11
C ALA A 61 14.02 -0.36 12.26
N VAL A 62 13.16 0.56 11.80
CA VAL A 62 12.07 0.27 10.87
C VAL A 62 12.60 -0.38 9.58
N ALA A 63 13.59 0.24 8.94
CA ALA A 63 14.20 -0.28 7.71
C ALA A 63 14.83 -1.66 7.91
N LYS A 64 15.62 -1.85 8.98
CA LYS A 64 16.25 -3.15 9.29
C LYS A 64 15.22 -4.24 9.58
N ARG A 65 14.06 -3.88 10.14
CA ARG A 65 13.03 -4.84 10.48
C ARG A 65 12.32 -5.41 9.26
N LEU A 66 12.25 -4.69 8.15
CA LEU A 66 11.59 -5.17 6.93
C LEU A 66 12.07 -6.58 6.55
N ASP A 67 13.38 -6.79 6.47
CA ASP A 67 13.95 -8.10 6.15
C ASP A 67 13.67 -9.14 7.24
N LEU A 68 13.81 -8.76 8.51
CA LEU A 68 13.62 -9.67 9.66
C LEU A 68 12.17 -10.15 9.80
N SER A 69 11.19 -9.27 9.60
CA SER A 69 9.76 -9.59 9.79
C SER A 69 9.17 -10.30 8.59
N THR A 70 9.77 -10.17 7.41
CA THR A 70 9.26 -10.79 6.19
C THR A 70 10.02 -12.06 5.80
N ASP A 71 11.20 -12.29 6.39
CA ASP A 71 12.13 -13.37 6.03
C ASP A 71 12.55 -13.30 4.54
N VAL A 72 12.77 -12.07 4.06
CA VAL A 72 13.09 -11.76 2.66
C VAL A 72 14.22 -10.73 2.60
N ASP A 73 15.17 -10.89 1.68
CA ASP A 73 16.21 -9.88 1.39
C ASP A 73 15.61 -8.77 0.50
N TRP A 74 15.03 -7.73 1.11
CA TRP A 74 14.45 -6.62 0.34
C TRP A 74 15.50 -5.72 -0.26
N ARG A 75 16.72 -5.67 0.29
CA ARG A 75 17.75 -4.70 -0.11
C ARG A 75 17.23 -3.27 -0.11
N ALA A 76 16.32 -2.95 0.81
CA ALA A 76 15.71 -1.64 0.85
C ALA A 76 16.69 -0.60 1.38
N THR A 77 16.89 0.47 0.62
CA THR A 77 17.72 1.61 1.00
C THR A 77 16.92 2.57 1.88
N LEU A 78 17.52 3.01 2.99
CA LEU A 78 17.00 4.08 3.84
C LEU A 78 17.66 5.42 3.46
N LEU A 79 16.84 6.39 3.09
CA LEU A 79 17.21 7.80 3.01
C LEU A 79 16.57 8.53 4.19
N GLU A 80 17.36 9.10 5.10
CA GLU A 80 16.86 9.78 6.29
C GLU A 80 17.50 11.15 6.49
N ARG A 81 16.71 12.08 7.02
CA ARG A 81 17.16 13.37 7.53
C ARG A 81 17.93 13.14 8.82
N SER A 82 19.17 13.64 8.87
CA SER A 82 19.91 13.62 10.12
C SER A 82 19.36 14.67 11.09
N THR A 83 19.05 14.25 12.32
CA THR A 83 18.78 15.16 13.45
C THR A 83 20.03 15.51 14.24
N VAL A 84 21.17 14.90 13.90
CA VAL A 84 22.46 15.08 14.58
C VAL A 84 23.38 15.91 13.70
N VAL A 85 23.79 17.09 14.18
CA VAL A 85 24.60 18.06 13.42
C VAL A 85 25.90 17.45 12.85
N SER A 86 26.52 16.51 13.57
CA SER A 86 27.75 15.85 13.14
C SER A 86 27.56 14.73 12.11
N ARG A 87 26.31 14.34 11.80
CA ARG A 87 25.99 13.31 10.81
C ARG A 87 25.36 13.94 9.58
N ARG A 88 25.84 13.55 8.40
CA ARG A 88 25.24 13.98 7.14
C ARG A 88 23.91 13.27 6.90
N SER A 89 22.91 14.02 6.47
CA SER A 89 21.65 13.50 5.93
C SER A 89 21.92 12.63 4.71
N THR A 90 21.27 11.48 4.59
CA THR A 90 21.23 10.69 3.35
C THR A 90 20.04 11.09 2.49
N LEU A 91 18.99 11.66 3.10
CA LEU A 91 17.91 12.35 2.41
C LEU A 91 18.44 13.68 1.85
N THR A 92 18.91 13.65 0.61
CA THR A 92 19.45 14.79 -0.12
C THR A 92 18.59 15.09 -1.35
N PRO A 93 18.58 16.33 -1.88
CA PRO A 93 17.82 16.65 -3.09
C PRO A 93 18.17 15.75 -4.29
N ALA A 94 19.45 15.37 -4.43
CA ALA A 94 19.89 14.49 -5.50
C ALA A 94 19.34 13.05 -5.33
N ALA A 95 19.30 12.54 -4.09
CA ALA A 95 18.75 11.23 -3.79
C ALA A 95 17.22 11.21 -4.00
N LEU A 96 16.51 12.26 -3.59
CA LEU A 96 15.07 12.40 -3.84
C LEU A 96 14.77 12.45 -5.35
N LYS A 97 15.50 13.28 -6.09
CA LYS A 97 15.37 13.37 -7.56
C LYS A 97 15.66 12.03 -8.27
N ALA A 98 16.54 11.20 -7.73
CA ALA A 98 16.79 9.88 -8.27
C ALA A 98 15.58 8.94 -8.04
N LEU A 99 14.97 9.03 -6.87
CA LEU A 99 13.82 8.22 -6.46
C LEU A 99 12.53 8.61 -7.20
N GLU A 100 12.38 9.90 -7.53
CA GLU A 100 11.27 10.45 -8.34
C GLU A 100 11.07 9.77 -9.71
N LYS A 101 12.08 9.06 -10.21
CA LYS A 101 11.97 8.26 -11.44
C LYS A 101 11.08 7.04 -11.30
N SER A 102 10.83 6.58 -10.08
CA SER A 102 10.13 5.33 -9.78
C SER A 102 8.92 5.53 -8.88
N VAL A 103 8.95 6.53 -8.00
CA VAL A 103 7.84 6.86 -7.11
C VAL A 103 7.62 8.35 -6.96
N THR A 104 6.39 8.74 -6.65
CA THR A 104 6.08 10.08 -6.18
C THR A 104 6.61 10.27 -4.76
N VAL A 105 7.43 11.29 -4.59
CA VAL A 105 8.03 11.67 -3.31
C VAL A 105 7.28 12.90 -2.77
N PRO A 106 6.89 12.91 -1.48
CA PRO A 106 6.33 14.12 -0.88
C PRO A 106 7.31 15.28 -0.91
N ASP A 107 6.80 16.48 -1.14
CA ASP A 107 7.62 17.68 -0.98
C ASP A 107 8.17 17.74 0.45
N ALA A 108 9.50 17.81 0.56
CA ALA A 108 10.19 17.59 1.83
C ALA A 108 9.97 18.71 2.86
N GLU A 109 9.61 19.91 2.40
CA GLU A 109 9.33 21.07 3.26
C GLU A 109 7.85 21.10 3.65
N GLN A 110 6.95 20.99 2.66
CA GLN A 110 5.49 20.99 2.87
C GLN A 110 5.05 19.85 3.78
N PHE A 111 5.58 18.64 3.58
CA PHE A 111 5.16 17.45 4.33
C PHE A 111 6.09 17.10 5.49
N GLU A 112 7.08 17.95 5.80
CA GLU A 112 8.07 17.71 6.86
C GLU A 112 8.71 16.31 6.78
N LEU A 113 9.16 15.91 5.57
CA LEU A 113 9.68 14.57 5.29
C LEU A 113 10.92 14.25 6.16
N LEU A 114 10.83 13.17 6.93
CA LEU A 114 11.91 12.65 7.76
C LEU A 114 12.76 11.60 7.03
N GLY A 115 12.14 10.77 6.20
CA GLY A 115 12.87 9.77 5.44
C GLY A 115 11.98 8.87 4.60
N VAL A 116 12.63 8.05 3.80
CA VAL A 116 12.00 7.06 2.94
C VAL A 116 12.78 5.76 2.98
N VAL A 117 12.08 4.63 2.86
CA VAL A 117 12.68 3.29 2.70
C VAL A 117 12.16 2.68 1.42
N SER A 118 13.03 2.18 0.55
CA SER A 118 12.60 1.60 -0.72
C SER A 118 13.59 0.59 -1.30
N ASN A 119 13.08 -0.42 -2.01
CA ASN A 119 13.90 -1.36 -2.80
C ASN A 119 13.93 -1.04 -4.30
N LEU A 120 13.39 0.11 -4.72
CA LEU A 120 13.20 0.47 -6.12
C LEU A 120 14.50 0.74 -6.89
N ASP A 121 15.60 0.96 -6.18
CA ASP A 121 16.96 1.03 -6.73
C ASP A 121 17.54 -0.36 -7.11
N SER A 122 16.87 -1.44 -6.72
CA SER A 122 17.27 -2.82 -6.96
C SER A 122 16.25 -3.55 -7.84
N PRO A 123 16.41 -3.52 -9.18
CA PRO A 123 15.51 -4.23 -10.10
C PRO A 123 15.40 -5.73 -9.81
N LYS A 124 16.47 -6.33 -9.25
CA LYS A 124 16.44 -7.73 -8.82
C LYS A 124 15.49 -7.93 -7.63
N SER A 125 15.55 -7.07 -6.62
CA SER A 125 14.65 -7.15 -5.47
C SER A 125 13.20 -6.94 -5.90
N VAL A 126 12.93 -5.90 -6.70
CA VAL A 126 11.57 -5.61 -7.20
C VAL A 126 10.95 -6.80 -7.93
N ARG A 127 11.70 -7.46 -8.83
CA ARG A 127 11.21 -8.65 -9.55
C ARG A 127 10.95 -9.87 -8.66
N THR A 128 11.63 -9.97 -7.51
CA THR A 128 11.56 -11.16 -6.64
C THR A 128 10.56 -10.97 -5.51
N ASN A 129 10.47 -9.75 -4.98
CA ASN A 129 9.78 -9.43 -3.73
C ASN A 129 8.57 -8.51 -3.94
N GLY A 130 8.47 -7.87 -5.11
CA GLY A 130 7.57 -6.75 -5.36
C GLY A 130 8.20 -5.40 -5.04
N ALA A 131 7.48 -4.33 -5.32
CA ALA A 131 7.91 -2.97 -5.08
C ALA A 131 7.50 -2.52 -3.67
N PHE A 132 8.46 -2.05 -2.89
CA PHE A 132 8.23 -1.51 -1.56
C PHE A 132 8.69 -0.05 -1.49
N TYR A 133 7.85 0.79 -0.90
CA TYR A 133 8.14 2.18 -0.63
C TYR A 133 7.47 2.59 0.68
N MET A 134 8.23 3.16 1.60
CA MET A 134 7.71 3.73 2.84
C MET A 134 8.11 5.21 2.92
N VAL A 135 7.16 6.03 3.33
CA VAL A 135 7.33 7.45 3.63
C VAL A 135 7.21 7.66 5.15
N ALA A 136 8.15 8.39 5.73
CA ALA A 136 8.12 8.81 7.13
C ALA A 136 8.04 10.33 7.22
N LEU A 137 6.93 10.84 7.76
CA LEU A 137 6.71 12.26 8.00
C LEU A 137 6.87 12.60 9.49
N SER A 138 7.04 13.88 9.81
CA SER A 138 7.26 14.31 11.20
C SER A 138 6.01 14.25 12.08
N ARG A 139 4.82 14.32 11.46
CA ARG A 139 3.52 14.48 12.13
C ARG A 139 2.43 13.70 11.40
N GLN A 140 1.37 13.38 12.12
CA GLN A 140 0.19 12.68 11.58
C GLN A 140 -0.60 13.55 10.58
N ALA A 141 -0.78 14.84 10.86
CA ALA A 141 -1.58 15.71 9.98
C ALA A 141 -1.03 15.79 8.54
N PRO A 142 0.28 16.00 8.29
CA PRO A 142 0.84 15.88 6.94
C PRO A 142 0.65 14.50 6.30
N ALA A 143 0.66 13.41 7.07
CA ALA A 143 0.44 12.06 6.56
C ALA A 143 -1.00 11.87 6.08
N GLU A 144 -1.97 12.34 6.85
CA GLU A 144 -3.37 12.32 6.45
C GLU A 144 -3.62 13.20 5.23
N THR A 145 -3.02 14.39 5.17
CA THR A 145 -3.11 15.26 3.99
C THR A 145 -2.57 14.56 2.75
N TRP A 146 -1.37 13.97 2.83
CA TRP A 146 -0.75 13.23 1.73
C TRP A 146 -1.62 12.07 1.24
N LEU A 147 -2.25 11.33 2.15
CA LEU A 147 -3.16 10.24 1.80
C LEU A 147 -4.46 10.76 1.17
N ARG A 148 -5.02 11.87 1.65
CA ARG A 148 -6.25 12.44 1.06
C ARG A 148 -6.04 13.00 -0.34
N GLU A 149 -4.81 13.37 -0.69
CA GLU A 149 -4.45 13.79 -2.05
C GLU A 149 -4.40 12.62 -3.05
N ASP A 150 -4.45 11.36 -2.58
CA ASP A 150 -4.43 10.10 -3.35
C ASP A 150 -3.50 10.16 -4.57
N HIS A 151 -2.24 10.48 -4.29
CA HIS A 151 -1.25 10.53 -5.34
C HIS A 151 -1.10 9.16 -6.00
N ARG A 152 -0.84 9.18 -7.30
CA ARG A 152 -0.21 8.05 -7.97
C ARG A 152 1.17 7.84 -7.35
N ILE A 153 1.42 6.68 -6.74
CA ILE A 153 2.66 6.44 -6.00
C ILE A 153 3.72 5.84 -6.90
N PHE A 154 3.45 4.74 -7.58
CA PHE A 154 4.40 4.09 -8.48
C PHE A 154 4.30 4.64 -9.90
N ALA A 155 5.46 4.87 -10.53
CA ALA A 155 5.52 5.29 -11.92
C ALA A 155 5.03 4.18 -12.87
N ASP A 156 5.23 2.91 -12.52
CA ASP A 156 4.77 1.74 -13.29
C ASP A 156 3.26 1.49 -13.09
N ASP A 157 2.50 1.38 -14.18
CA ASP A 157 1.04 1.20 -14.14
C ASP A 157 0.60 -0.13 -13.49
N ALA A 158 1.36 -1.21 -13.71
CA ALA A 158 1.01 -2.52 -13.18
C ALA A 158 1.23 -2.58 -11.66
N MET A 159 2.33 -1.96 -11.19
CA MET A 159 2.59 -1.80 -9.77
C MET A 159 1.52 -0.91 -9.13
N GLU A 160 1.20 0.23 -9.73
CA GLU A 160 0.22 1.15 -9.16
C GLU A 160 -1.17 0.51 -9.03
N LYS A 161 -1.61 -0.24 -10.04
CA LYS A 161 -2.91 -0.92 -10.04
C LYS A 161 -3.05 -1.96 -8.92
N THR A 162 -1.95 -2.55 -8.48
CA THR A 162 -1.92 -3.62 -7.46
C THR A 162 -1.43 -3.13 -6.10
N ARG A 163 -1.19 -1.82 -5.97
CA ARG A 163 -0.73 -1.17 -4.75
C ARG A 163 -1.68 -1.45 -3.60
N VAL A 164 -1.12 -1.88 -2.48
CA VAL A 164 -1.75 -1.82 -1.16
C VAL A 164 -1.06 -0.74 -0.32
N THR A 165 -1.86 -0.02 0.45
CA THR A 165 -1.39 1.08 1.30
C THR A 165 -1.71 0.79 2.75
N TYR A 166 -0.71 0.95 3.62
CA TYR A 166 -0.87 0.85 5.08
C TYR A 166 -0.45 2.15 5.75
N GLN A 167 -1.15 2.52 6.82
CA GLN A 167 -0.78 3.65 7.67
C GLN A 167 -0.49 3.19 9.11
N ALA A 168 0.61 3.72 9.66
CA ALA A 168 0.93 3.66 11.08
C ALA A 168 1.41 5.04 11.55
N GLY A 169 0.53 5.83 12.16
CA GLY A 169 0.85 7.18 12.62
C GLY A 169 1.25 8.08 11.46
N ALA A 170 2.49 8.58 11.51
CA ALA A 170 3.11 9.39 10.46
C ALA A 170 3.93 8.57 9.44
N LEU A 171 3.87 7.24 9.52
CA LEU A 171 4.47 6.32 8.55
C LEU A 171 3.41 5.82 7.58
N ILE A 172 3.76 5.83 6.29
CA ILE A 172 2.91 5.32 5.22
C ILE A 172 3.71 4.30 4.43
N PHE A 173 3.12 3.13 4.20
CA PHE A 173 3.76 2.01 3.52
C PHE A 173 2.97 1.67 2.27
N TYR A 174 3.68 1.58 1.15
CA TYR A 174 3.16 1.18 -0.14
C TYR A 174 3.85 -0.11 -0.56
N TYR A 175 3.06 -1.09 -0.93
CA TYR A 175 3.55 -2.35 -1.48
C TYR A 175 2.78 -2.69 -2.73
N ALA A 176 3.48 -3.11 -3.79
CA ALA A 176 2.86 -3.68 -4.98
C ALA A 176 3.47 -5.06 -5.26
N PRO A 177 2.66 -6.13 -5.28
CA PRO A 177 3.14 -7.44 -5.70
C PRO A 177 3.51 -7.39 -7.19
N VAL A 178 4.60 -8.07 -7.56
CA VAL A 178 5.05 -8.15 -8.95
C VAL A 178 5.18 -9.62 -9.33
N GLY A 179 4.47 -10.03 -10.38
CA GLY A 179 4.45 -11.43 -10.82
C GLY A 179 3.68 -12.33 -9.84
N THR A 180 4.29 -13.42 -9.40
CA THR A 180 3.65 -14.41 -8.51
C THR A 180 4.02 -14.23 -7.04
N ALA A 181 4.94 -13.31 -6.73
CA ALA A 181 5.35 -13.02 -5.36
C ALA A 181 4.39 -12.01 -4.73
N ASP A 182 3.63 -12.44 -3.72
CA ASP A 182 2.76 -11.59 -2.93
C ASP A 182 3.11 -11.71 -1.45
N TYR A 183 3.73 -10.66 -0.93
CA TYR A 183 4.11 -10.51 0.47
C TYR A 183 3.17 -9.58 1.24
N SER A 184 1.96 -9.28 0.74
CA SER A 184 1.05 -8.32 1.37
C SER A 184 0.75 -8.65 2.83
N GLN A 185 0.54 -9.93 3.17
CA GLN A 185 0.34 -10.35 4.56
C GLN A 185 1.59 -10.18 5.43
N ALA A 186 2.78 -10.47 4.87
CA ALA A 186 4.04 -10.29 5.57
C ALA A 186 4.33 -8.80 5.82
N ILE A 187 4.03 -7.93 4.84
CA ILE A 187 4.13 -6.48 4.97
C ILE A 187 3.13 -5.96 6.00
N ARG A 188 1.88 -6.43 6.00
CA ARG A 188 0.90 -6.06 7.03
C ARG A 188 1.39 -6.42 8.44
N ARG A 189 1.93 -7.64 8.62
CA ARG A 189 2.53 -8.07 9.89
C ARG A 189 3.71 -7.17 10.29
N TYR A 190 4.60 -6.88 9.34
CA TYR A 190 5.72 -5.98 9.53
C TYR A 190 5.27 -4.59 10.00
N VAL A 191 4.23 -4.00 9.39
CA VAL A 191 3.68 -2.70 9.84
C VAL A 191 3.16 -2.79 11.27
N GLY A 192 2.45 -3.87 11.62
CA GLY A 192 2.04 -4.12 13.01
C GLY A 192 3.21 -4.24 13.98
N GLU A 193 4.30 -4.88 13.58
CA GLU A 193 5.53 -4.94 14.39
C GLU A 193 6.24 -3.59 14.51
N VAL A 194 6.22 -2.75 13.48
CA VAL A 194 6.73 -1.37 13.55
C VAL A 194 5.94 -0.57 14.59
N VAL A 195 4.62 -0.74 14.66
CA VAL A 195 3.78 -0.13 15.71
C VAL A 195 4.17 -0.66 17.10
N ARG A 196 4.31 -1.98 17.26
CA ARG A 196 4.62 -2.60 18.56
C ARG A 196 6.01 -2.26 19.09
N CYS A 197 7.03 -2.27 18.22
CA CYS A 197 8.43 -2.13 18.64
C CYS A 197 9.18 -1.03 17.84
N PRO A 198 8.75 0.24 17.86
CA PRO A 198 9.13 1.26 16.87
C PRO A 198 10.60 1.69 16.88
N ARG A 199 11.38 1.26 17.88
CA ARG A 199 12.78 1.63 18.07
C ARG A 199 13.75 0.45 18.07
N ASP A 200 13.24 -0.77 18.17
CA ASP A 200 14.08 -1.95 18.37
C ASP A 200 14.66 -2.48 17.06
N THR A 201 15.95 -2.79 17.06
CA THR A 201 16.65 -3.29 15.86
C THR A 201 16.74 -4.82 15.81
N SER A 202 16.12 -5.49 16.79
CA SER A 202 15.94 -6.93 16.91
C SER A 202 14.52 -7.35 16.52
N ALA A 203 14.23 -8.66 16.57
CA ALA A 203 12.87 -9.17 16.47
C ALA A 203 11.97 -8.48 17.52
N CYS A 204 10.76 -8.12 17.11
CA CYS A 204 9.73 -7.65 18.03
C CYS A 204 9.20 -8.88 18.80
N PRO A 205 9.14 -8.87 20.15
CA PRO A 205 8.61 -10.00 20.90
C PRO A 205 7.21 -10.38 20.42
N GLU A 206 6.92 -11.69 20.42
CA GLU A 206 5.60 -12.20 20.03
C GLU A 206 4.49 -11.71 20.95
#